data_AF-A0A8J5F441-F1
#
_entry.id   AF-A0A8J5F441-F1
#
_cell.length_a   1.000
_cell.length_b   1.000
_cell.length_c   1.000
_cell.angle_alpha   90.00
_cell.angle_beta   90.00
_cell.angle_gamma   90.00
#
_symmetry.space_group_name_H-M   'P 1'
#
loop_
_entity.id
_entity.type
_entity.pdbx_description
1 polymer ?
#
loop_
_entity_poly.entity_id
_entity_poly.type
_entity_poly.pdbx_seq_one_letter_code
_entity_poly.pdbx_strand_id
1 'polypeptide(L)'
;MRTIQGNWHQEYGKLKAKIEVLSKSQRHLMGEQLDSLSHKELQQLENQLDNSLKHIRSRKNQVVFGSITELQRKEKALQEQNKSLEKQILEKQKAKALTQQAHWEQAQTSSSSPPFLLADANHTLNIGCYQGRATIGGEVEAVEVQARINGSILPPWMLNHLNS
;
A
#
# COMPACT_ATOMS: atom_id res chain seq x y z
N MET A 1 -13.40 -46.79 -52.03
CA MET A 1 -13.63 -45.58 -51.21
C MET A 1 -14.60 -45.86 -50.03
N ARG A 2 -14.22 -46.67 -49.03
CA ARG A 2 -15.09 -46.95 -47.86
C ARG A 2 -14.34 -46.96 -46.51
N THR A 3 -13.08 -46.51 -46.46
CA THR A 3 -12.20 -46.64 -45.29
C THR A 3 -12.19 -45.40 -44.40
N ILE A 4 -12.38 -44.20 -44.95
CA ILE A 4 -12.33 -42.94 -44.18
C ILE A 4 -13.51 -42.83 -43.21
N GLN A 5 -14.71 -43.21 -43.64
CA GLN A 5 -15.91 -43.14 -42.79
C GLN A 5 -15.85 -44.13 -41.63
N GLY A 6 -15.41 -45.38 -41.86
CA GLY A 6 -15.20 -46.36 -40.79
C GLY A 6 -14.15 -45.91 -39.76
N ASN A 7 -13.10 -45.24 -40.21
CA ASN A 7 -12.07 -44.67 -39.34
C ASN A 7 -12.64 -43.58 -38.42
N TRP A 8 -13.44 -42.64 -38.94
CA TRP A 8 -14.07 -41.59 -38.12
C TRP A 8 -15.06 -42.14 -37.09
N HIS A 9 -15.84 -43.17 -37.44
CA HIS A 9 -16.78 -43.79 -36.49
C HIS A 9 -16.02 -44.48 -35.35
N GLN A 10 -14.91 -45.16 -35.67
CA GLN A 10 -14.06 -45.80 -34.65
C GLN A 10 -13.39 -44.77 -33.75
N GLU A 11 -12.80 -43.71 -34.31
CA GLU A 11 -12.15 -42.64 -33.53
C GLU A 11 -13.16 -41.90 -32.65
N TYR A 12 -14.36 -41.63 -33.15
CA TYR A 12 -15.46 -41.08 -32.36
C TYR A 12 -15.82 -42.01 -31.18
N GLY A 13 -15.96 -43.32 -31.43
CA GLY A 13 -16.22 -44.31 -30.39
C GLY A 13 -15.15 -44.30 -29.29
N LYS A 14 -13.87 -44.25 -29.67
CA LYS A 14 -12.74 -44.14 -28.73
C LYS A 14 -12.81 -42.85 -27.90
N LEU A 15 -13.10 -41.71 -28.55
CA LEU A 15 -13.22 -40.43 -27.87
C LEU A 15 -14.38 -40.42 -26.88
N LYS A 16 -15.55 -40.92 -27.30
CA LYS A 16 -16.75 -41.01 -26.46
C LYS A 16 -16.49 -41.85 -25.21
N ALA A 17 -15.86 -43.01 -25.37
CA ALA A 17 -15.48 -43.86 -24.24
C ALA A 17 -14.52 -43.15 -23.26
N LYS A 18 -13.54 -42.37 -23.77
CA LYS A 18 -12.65 -41.56 -22.91
C LYS A 18 -13.42 -40.50 -22.12
N ILE A 19 -14.37 -39.81 -22.75
CA ILE A 19 -15.21 -38.81 -22.10
C ILE A 19 -16.04 -39.45 -20.99
N GLU A 20 -16.65 -40.61 -21.25
CA GLU A 20 -17.47 -41.32 -20.27
C GLU A 20 -16.64 -41.76 -19.05
N VAL A 21 -15.43 -42.29 -19.26
CA VAL A 21 -14.51 -42.66 -18.18
C VAL A 21 -14.10 -41.43 -17.36
N LEU A 22 -13.74 -40.32 -18.01
CA LEU A 22 -13.35 -39.09 -17.32
C LEU A 22 -14.52 -38.50 -16.53
N SER A 23 -15.72 -38.45 -17.10
CA SER A 23 -16.92 -37.96 -16.42
C SER A 23 -17.30 -38.85 -15.23
N LYS A 24 -17.17 -40.17 -15.34
CA LYS A 24 -17.34 -41.08 -14.21
C LYS A 24 -16.30 -40.82 -13.12
N SER A 25 -15.03 -40.68 -13.49
CA SER A 25 -13.95 -40.37 -12.55
C SER A 25 -14.19 -39.04 -11.82
N GLN A 26 -14.61 -37.99 -12.53
CA GLN A 26 -14.94 -36.70 -11.93
C GLN A 26 -16.05 -36.83 -10.89
N ARG A 27 -17.14 -37.53 -11.20
CA ARG A 27 -18.24 -37.76 -10.26
C ARG A 27 -17.76 -38.47 -9.00
N HIS A 28 -16.94 -39.51 -9.13
CA HIS A 28 -16.35 -40.18 -7.96
C HIS A 28 -15.48 -39.23 -7.13
N LEU A 29 -14.63 -38.41 -7.77
CA LEU A 29 -13.82 -37.40 -7.06
C LEU A 29 -14.67 -36.33 -6.34
N MET A 30 -15.89 -36.09 -6.83
CA MET A 30 -16.89 -35.20 -6.20
C MET A 30 -17.73 -35.91 -5.13
N GLY A 31 -17.49 -37.20 -4.87
CA GLY A 31 -18.23 -37.98 -3.89
C GLY A 31 -19.56 -38.52 -4.39
N GLU A 32 -19.78 -38.55 -5.70
CA GLU A 32 -21.02 -39.02 -6.32
C GLU A 32 -20.88 -40.46 -6.87
N GLN A 33 -21.99 -41.21 -6.87
CA GLN A 33 -22.10 -42.57 -7.46
C GLN A 33 -21.09 -43.59 -6.92
N LEU A 34 -20.82 -43.48 -5.63
CA LEU A 34 -19.86 -44.32 -4.91
C LEU A 34 -20.35 -45.75 -4.70
N ASP A 35 -21.65 -46.01 -4.81
CA ASP A 35 -22.26 -47.34 -4.61
C ASP A 35 -21.71 -48.41 -5.57
N SER A 36 -21.15 -47.98 -6.71
CA SER A 36 -20.55 -48.86 -7.71
C SER A 36 -19.08 -49.24 -7.42
N LEU A 37 -18.48 -48.66 -6.38
CA LEU A 37 -17.08 -48.88 -6.01
C LEU A 37 -16.97 -49.93 -4.91
N SER A 38 -15.96 -50.79 -5.03
CA SER A 38 -15.56 -51.69 -3.96
C SER A 38 -14.89 -50.93 -2.82
N HIS A 39 -14.82 -51.55 -1.64
CA HIS A 39 -14.14 -50.98 -0.47
C HIS A 39 -12.69 -50.56 -0.77
N LYS A 40 -11.96 -51.37 -1.56
CA LYS A 40 -10.58 -51.08 -1.96
C LYS A 40 -10.48 -49.85 -2.86
N GLU A 41 -11.41 -49.70 -3.80
CA GLU A 41 -11.46 -48.54 -4.70
C GLU A 41 -11.83 -47.26 -3.95
N LEU A 42 -12.74 -47.34 -2.98
CA LEU A 42 -13.07 -46.22 -2.09
C LEU A 42 -11.86 -45.78 -1.27
N GLN A 43 -11.12 -46.73 -0.69
CA GLN A 43 -9.90 -46.42 0.05
C GLN A 43 -8.83 -45.77 -0.85
N GLN A 44 -8.71 -46.21 -2.09
CA GLN A 44 -7.80 -45.59 -3.06
C GLN A 44 -8.24 -44.15 -3.42
N LEU A 45 -9.54 -43.93 -3.63
CA LEU A 45 -10.11 -42.61 -3.91
C LEU A 45 -9.89 -41.64 -2.74
N GLU A 46 -10.13 -42.09 -1.51
CA GLU A 46 -9.87 -41.31 -0.29
C GLU A 46 -8.40 -40.90 -0.19
N ASN A 47 -7.48 -41.86 -0.37
CA ASN A 47 -6.05 -41.58 -0.36
C ASN A 47 -5.64 -40.59 -1.46
N GLN A 48 -6.22 -40.70 -2.65
CA GLN A 48 -5.96 -39.76 -3.74
C GLN A 48 -6.42 -38.34 -3.39
N LEU A 49 -7.61 -38.19 -2.80
CA LEU A 49 -8.15 -36.90 -2.38
C LEU A 49 -7.33 -36.29 -1.24
N ASP A 50 -6.96 -37.06 -0.22
CA ASP A 50 -6.16 -36.59 0.90
C ASP A 50 -4.77 -36.11 0.45
N ASN A 51 -4.09 -36.88 -0.40
CA ASN A 51 -2.80 -36.50 -0.96
C ASN A 51 -2.90 -35.23 -1.81
N SER A 52 -3.91 -35.14 -2.68
CA SER A 52 -4.14 -33.96 -3.52
C SER A 52 -4.41 -32.72 -2.67
N LEU A 53 -5.20 -32.87 -1.62
CA LEU A 53 -5.53 -31.80 -0.68
C LEU A 53 -4.30 -31.33 0.12
N LYS A 54 -3.45 -32.26 0.57
CA LYS A 54 -2.15 -31.94 1.19
C LYS A 54 -1.27 -31.12 0.24
N HIS A 55 -1.17 -31.52 -1.03
CA HIS A 55 -0.41 -30.77 -2.03
C HIS A 55 -0.97 -29.36 -2.26
N ILE A 56 -2.30 -29.23 -2.41
CA ILE A 56 -2.96 -27.92 -2.58
C ILE A 56 -2.66 -27.00 -1.39
N ARG A 57 -2.83 -27.50 -0.15
CA ARG A 57 -2.54 -26.72 1.07
C ARG A 57 -1.07 -26.32 1.13
N SER A 58 -0.15 -27.24 0.84
CA SER A 58 1.28 -26.97 0.82
C SER A 58 1.63 -25.87 -0.18
N ARG A 59 1.10 -25.93 -1.40
CA ARG A 59 1.29 -24.91 -2.43
C ARG A 59 0.74 -23.56 -1.99
N LYS A 60 -0.49 -23.53 -1.45
CA LYS A 60 -1.10 -22.30 -0.93
C LYS A 60 -0.23 -21.65 0.15
N ASN A 61 0.23 -22.46 1.11
CA ASN A 61 1.08 -21.99 2.20
C ASN A 61 2.41 -21.44 1.66
N GLN A 62 3.06 -22.15 0.72
CA GLN A 62 4.30 -21.70 0.10
C GLN A 62 4.14 -20.32 -0.56
N VAL A 63 3.05 -20.10 -1.31
CA VAL A 63 2.78 -18.81 -1.96
C VAL A 63 2.56 -17.71 -0.93
N VAL A 64 1.74 -17.96 0.10
CA VAL A 64 1.44 -16.99 1.15
C VAL A 64 2.70 -16.62 1.95
N PHE A 65 3.49 -17.61 2.39
CA PHE A 65 4.74 -17.35 3.09
C PHE A 65 5.78 -16.63 2.22
N GLY A 66 5.82 -16.95 0.93
CA GLY A 66 6.64 -16.23 -0.04
C GLY A 66 6.28 -14.74 -0.08
N SER A 67 4.99 -14.42 -0.19
CA SER A 67 4.50 -13.05 -0.20
C SER A 67 4.79 -12.30 1.11
N ILE A 68 4.55 -12.93 2.27
CA ILE A 68 4.88 -12.35 3.58
C ILE A 68 6.36 -12.01 3.67
N THR A 69 7.23 -12.93 3.28
CA THR A 69 8.69 -12.74 3.32
C THR A 69 9.14 -11.61 2.40
N GLU A 70 8.53 -11.51 1.21
CA GLU A 70 8.83 -10.44 0.27
C GLU A 70 8.43 -9.08 0.82
N LEU A 71 7.23 -8.97 1.40
CA LEU A 71 6.72 -7.73 2.01
C LEU A 71 7.57 -7.29 3.21
N GLN A 72 7.94 -8.22 4.09
CA GLN A 72 8.84 -7.93 5.22
C GLN A 72 10.22 -7.43 4.76
N ARG A 73 10.75 -7.96 3.66
CA ARG A 73 12.00 -7.46 3.08
C ARG A 73 11.85 -6.03 2.57
N LYS A 74 10.73 -5.72 1.89
CA LYS A 74 10.43 -4.36 1.39
C LYS A 74 10.25 -3.37 2.54
N GLU A 75 9.49 -3.76 3.57
CA GLU A 75 9.31 -2.97 4.78
C GLU A 75 10.66 -2.60 5.41
N LYS A 76 11.54 -3.58 5.63
CA LYS A 76 12.86 -3.34 6.21
C LYS A 76 13.72 -2.41 5.35
N ALA A 77 13.70 -2.59 4.03
CA ALA A 77 14.45 -1.74 3.10
C ALA A 77 13.96 -0.29 3.13
N LEU A 78 12.64 -0.08 3.12
CA LEU A 78 12.04 1.25 3.22
C LEU A 78 12.31 1.90 4.57
N GLN A 79 12.26 1.12 5.66
CA GLN A 79 12.57 1.64 6.99
C GLN A 79 14.03 2.12 7.09
N GLU A 80 14.97 1.41 6.48
CA GLU A 80 16.37 1.84 6.43
C GLU A 80 16.56 3.10 5.59
N GLN A 81 15.89 3.18 4.43
CA GLN A 81 15.91 4.38 3.59
C GLN A 81 15.34 5.59 4.32
N ASN A 82 14.21 5.44 5.02
CA ASN A 82 13.60 6.51 5.79
C ASN A 82 14.53 7.01 6.90
N LYS A 83 15.16 6.11 7.67
CA LYS A 83 16.15 6.48 8.71
C LYS A 83 17.33 7.26 8.12
N SER A 84 17.84 6.85 6.95
CA SER A 84 18.91 7.56 6.26
C SER A 84 18.49 8.97 5.84
N LEU A 85 17.27 9.12 5.31
CA LEU A 85 16.74 10.42 4.92
C LEU A 85 16.50 11.34 6.12
N GLU A 86 15.95 10.82 7.22
CA GLU A 86 15.78 11.56 8.47
C GLU A 86 17.12 12.11 8.98
N LYS A 87 18.17 11.28 8.96
CA LYS A 87 19.53 11.69 9.32
C LYS A 87 20.05 12.79 8.40
N GLN A 88 19.90 12.64 7.09
CA GLN A 88 20.33 13.65 6.12
C GLN A 88 19.58 14.98 6.28
N ILE A 89 18.27 14.95 6.58
CA ILE A 89 17.49 16.15 6.87
C ILE A 89 18.04 16.85 8.12
N LEU A 90 18.28 16.11 9.19
CA LEU A 90 18.84 16.65 10.42
C LEU A 90 20.23 17.28 10.21
N GLU A 91 21.11 16.60 9.47
CA GLU A 91 22.44 17.12 9.13
C GLU A 91 22.36 18.41 8.30
N LYS A 92 21.48 18.46 7.29
CA LYS A 92 21.26 19.67 6.47
C LYS A 92 20.67 20.82 7.30
N GLN A 93 19.76 20.55 8.24
CA GLN A 93 19.23 21.57 9.13
C GLN A 93 20.31 22.14 10.06
N LYS A 94 21.15 21.27 10.65
CA LYS A 94 22.30 21.69 11.46
C LYS A 94 23.29 22.53 10.67
N ALA A 95 23.63 22.11 9.45
CA ALA A 95 24.52 22.87 8.56
C ALA A 95 23.96 24.27 8.26
N LYS A 96 22.66 24.37 7.92
CA LYS A 96 21.99 25.66 7.69
C LYS A 96 21.98 26.57 8.93
N ALA A 97 21.79 26.00 10.12
CA ALA A 97 21.84 26.77 11.36
C ALA A 97 23.25 27.34 11.63
N LEU A 98 24.29 26.52 11.44
CA LEU A 98 25.68 26.96 11.57
C LEU A 98 26.05 28.04 10.55
N THR A 99 25.63 27.91 9.28
CA THR A 99 25.87 28.94 8.26
C THR A 99 25.18 30.26 8.59
N GLN A 100 23.94 30.22 9.09
CA GLN A 100 23.25 31.44 9.54
C GLN A 100 23.97 32.08 10.73
N GLN A 101 24.42 31.29 11.71
CA GLN A 101 25.17 31.81 12.85
C GLN A 101 26.48 32.47 12.42
N ALA A 102 27.27 31.83 11.57
CA ALA A 102 28.51 32.39 11.05
C ALA A 102 28.27 33.72 10.29
N HIS A 103 27.19 33.79 9.50
CA HIS A 103 26.78 35.02 8.83
C HIS A 103 26.42 36.15 9.82
N TRP A 104 25.68 35.84 10.90
CA TRP A 104 25.34 36.80 11.96
C TRP A 104 26.57 37.31 12.73
N GLU A 105 27.55 36.45 12.99
CA GLU A 105 28.80 36.83 13.66
C GLU A 105 29.68 37.71 12.76
N GLN A 106 29.74 37.40 11.45
CA GLN A 106 30.51 38.21 10.50
C GLN A 106 29.90 39.60 10.28
N ALA A 107 28.57 39.73 10.29
CA ALA A 107 27.87 41.02 10.23
C ALA A 107 28.18 41.92 11.45
N GLN A 108 28.40 41.34 12.64
CA GLN A 108 28.75 42.10 13.84
C GLN A 108 30.24 42.53 13.88
N THR A 109 31.14 41.72 13.33
CA THR A 109 32.58 42.07 13.27
C THR A 109 32.93 43.09 12.19
N SER A 110 32.10 43.20 11.14
CA SER A 110 32.24 44.21 10.07
C SER A 110 31.57 45.56 10.40
N SER A 111 30.85 45.65 11.53
CA SER A 111 30.22 46.88 12.03
C SER A 111 30.92 47.43 13.28
N SER A 112 32.25 47.38 13.35
CA SER A 112 33.00 48.08 14.42
C SER A 112 33.04 49.60 14.16
N SER A 113 31.92 50.27 14.37
CA SER A 113 31.88 51.70 14.69
C SER A 113 31.17 51.85 16.05
N PRO A 114 31.70 52.67 16.98
CA PRO A 114 31.26 52.63 18.37
C PRO A 114 29.88 53.30 18.56
N PRO A 115 29.13 52.94 19.61
CA PRO A 115 27.84 53.53 19.90
C PRO A 115 28.02 54.91 20.55
N PHE A 116 27.57 55.98 19.88
CA PHE A 116 27.38 57.28 20.52
C PHE A 116 25.89 57.50 20.82
N LEU A 117 25.65 57.98 22.04
CA LEU A 117 24.36 58.20 22.68
C LEU A 117 23.68 59.49 22.21
N LEU A 118 22.35 59.52 22.42
CA LEU A 118 21.43 60.67 22.50
C LEU A 118 21.18 61.51 21.23
N ALA A 119 19.93 61.56 20.76
CA ALA A 119 19.00 62.64 21.13
C ALA A 119 17.70 62.57 20.29
N ASP A 120 16.58 62.55 21.02
CA ASP A 120 15.30 63.22 20.78
C ASP A 120 14.91 63.65 19.35
N ALA A 121 13.83 63.06 18.83
CA ALA A 121 12.91 63.73 17.91
C ALA A 121 11.58 62.96 17.84
N ASN A 122 10.58 63.46 18.56
CA ASN A 122 9.18 63.14 18.37
C ASN A 122 8.73 63.43 16.93
N HIS A 123 8.24 62.43 16.20
CA HIS A 123 7.22 62.63 15.18
C HIS A 123 6.17 61.52 15.25
N THR A 124 5.09 61.84 15.95
CA THR A 124 3.79 61.20 15.87
C THR A 124 3.27 61.27 14.44
N LEU A 125 3.16 60.14 13.74
CA LEU A 125 2.17 59.97 12.67
C LEU A 125 1.57 58.57 12.76
N ASN A 126 0.54 58.51 13.61
CA ASN A 126 -0.54 57.54 13.55
C ASN A 126 -1.32 57.78 12.23
N ILE A 127 -1.22 56.86 11.28
CA ILE A 127 -2.15 56.77 10.16
C ILE A 127 -2.77 55.38 10.18
N GLY A 128 -3.95 55.30 10.80
CA GLY A 128 -5.10 54.56 10.29
C GLY A 128 -5.22 53.07 10.63
N CYS A 129 -5.77 52.78 11.82
CA CYS A 129 -6.52 51.54 12.09
C CYS A 129 -7.74 51.43 11.17
N TYR A 130 -7.99 50.26 10.57
CA TYR A 130 -9.34 49.67 10.52
C TYR A 130 -9.25 48.15 10.60
N GLN A 131 -9.71 47.63 11.74
CA GLN A 131 -10.05 46.23 11.93
C GLN A 131 -11.48 46.05 11.41
N GLY A 132 -11.68 45.20 10.40
CA GLY A 132 -12.96 45.05 9.70
C GLY A 132 -13.33 43.59 9.50
N ARG A 133 -14.13 43.08 10.44
CA ARG A 133 -14.87 41.82 10.38
C ARG A 133 -16.18 42.03 9.58
N ALA A 134 -16.53 41.04 8.77
CA ALA A 134 -17.86 40.66 8.24
C ALA A 134 -18.41 41.30 6.93
N THR A 135 -18.51 40.40 5.93
CA THR A 135 -19.64 40.09 5.02
C THR A 135 -20.08 41.13 3.96
N ILE A 136 -20.00 40.77 2.67
CA ILE A 136 -21.03 40.12 1.83
C ILE A 136 -20.51 40.09 0.38
N GLY A 137 -20.54 38.93 -0.30
CA GLY A 137 -20.66 38.85 -1.77
C GLY A 137 -19.65 37.95 -2.51
N GLY A 138 -20.03 36.70 -2.78
CA GLY A 138 -19.65 35.81 -3.91
C GLY A 138 -18.16 35.52 -4.17
N GLU A 139 -17.64 34.31 -4.27
CA GLU A 139 -18.18 32.98 -4.58
C GLU A 139 -17.22 31.91 -3.99
N VAL A 140 -17.82 30.78 -3.60
CA VAL A 140 -17.27 29.45 -3.26
C VAL A 140 -15.75 29.21 -3.32
N GLU A 141 -15.11 28.99 -2.16
CA GLU A 141 -14.12 27.91 -2.01
C GLU A 141 -13.95 27.48 -0.55
N ALA A 142 -13.67 26.19 -0.37
CA ALA A 142 -14.01 25.39 0.80
C ALA A 142 -13.47 25.90 2.15
N VAL A 143 -14.37 26.02 3.13
CA VAL A 143 -14.01 26.10 4.55
C VAL A 143 -13.48 24.73 4.96
N GLU A 144 -12.17 24.63 5.08
CA GLU A 144 -11.47 23.42 5.50
C GLU A 144 -11.76 23.17 7.00
N VAL A 145 -12.74 22.30 7.26
CA VAL A 145 -13.06 21.86 8.63
C VAL A 145 -11.90 21.00 9.12
N GLN A 146 -11.06 21.57 9.97
CA GLN A 146 -9.99 20.85 10.66
C GLN A 146 -10.58 19.78 11.58
N ALA A 147 -10.68 18.56 11.08
CA ALA A 147 -11.04 17.38 11.84
C ALA A 147 -9.91 17.07 12.86
N ARG A 148 -10.12 17.45 14.12
CA ARG A 148 -9.21 17.14 15.23
C ARG A 148 -9.62 15.80 15.83
N ILE A 149 -8.73 14.81 15.78
CA ILE A 149 -8.82 13.59 16.62
C ILE A 149 -7.60 13.59 17.52
N ASN A 150 -7.82 13.57 18.84
CA ASN A 150 -6.79 13.50 19.88
C ASN A 150 -5.67 14.54 19.77
N GLY A 151 -6.01 15.79 19.40
CA GLY A 151 -5.08 16.91 19.44
C GLY A 151 -3.95 16.89 18.40
N SER A 152 -3.95 15.94 17.46
CA SER A 152 -2.97 15.91 16.36
C SER A 152 -3.65 16.33 15.05
N ILE A 153 -3.08 17.33 14.38
CA ILE A 153 -3.55 17.77 13.06
C ILE A 153 -3.10 16.73 12.04
N LEU A 154 -4.03 15.98 11.49
CA LEU A 154 -3.76 14.99 10.45
C LEU A 154 -3.74 15.67 9.08
N PRO A 155 -2.71 15.41 8.25
CA PRO A 155 -2.62 15.97 6.91
C PRO A 155 -3.74 15.44 5.99
N PRO A 156 -4.18 16.20 4.97
CA PRO A 156 -5.38 15.91 4.17
C PRO A 156 -5.42 14.52 3.51
N TRP A 157 -4.25 13.96 3.17
CA TRP A 157 -4.15 12.63 2.55
C TRP A 157 -4.54 11.47 3.49
N MET A 158 -4.56 11.69 4.81
CA MET A 158 -4.93 10.70 5.83
C MET A 158 -6.44 10.62 6.10
N LEU A 159 -7.23 11.53 5.55
CA LEU A 159 -8.67 11.59 5.80
C LEU A 159 -9.49 10.79 4.78
N ASN A 160 -8.86 10.33 3.69
CA ASN A 160 -9.56 9.80 2.52
C ASN A 160 -10.00 8.32 2.64
N HIS A 161 -9.77 7.67 3.78
CA HIS A 161 -10.06 6.25 4.01
C HIS A 161 -11.11 6.00 5.11
N LEU A 162 -11.65 7.06 5.71
CA LEU A 162 -12.60 6.96 6.83
C LEU A 162 -14.05 7.29 6.46
N ASN A 163 -14.35 7.52 5.18
CA ASN A 163 -15.72 7.63 4.69
C ASN A 163 -15.98 6.57 3.61
N SER A 164 -16.48 5.41 4.05
CA SER A 164 -17.29 4.48 3.26
C SER A 164 -18.44 4.01 4.14
#